data_AF-A0A4Q6B4V7-F1
#
_entry.id   AF-A0A4Q6B4V7-F1
#
_cell.length_a   1.000
_cell.length_b   1.000
_cell.length_c   1.000
_cell.angle_alpha   90.00
_cell.angle_beta   90.00
_cell.angle_gamma   90.00
#
_symmetry.space_group_name_H-M   'P 1'
#
loop_
_entity.id
_entity.type
_entity.pdbx_description
1 polymer ?
#
loop_
_entity_poly.entity_id
_entity_poly.type
_entity_poly.pdbx_seq_one_letter_code
_entity_poly.pdbx_strand_id
1 'polypeptide(L)' 'TPFADVMDFRTLLQKDQIFRTCVAKKVIAYGLGRALGSADEAVALALDQSNKAAGGSLHSLITKFILSPTFRSR' A
#
# COMPACT_ATOMS: atom_id res chain seq x y z
N THR A 1 -6.56 -2.72 -28.88
CA THR A 1 -7.30 -3.53 -27.90
C THR A 1 -6.96 -3.04 -26.51
N PRO A 2 -7.90 -3.03 -25.55
CA PRO A 2 -7.51 -3.09 -24.14
C PRO A 2 -6.55 -4.28 -23.95
N PHE A 3 -5.64 -4.23 -22.97
CA PHE A 3 -4.59 -5.22 -22.65
C PHE A 3 -4.73 -6.60 -23.31
N ALA A 4 -3.69 -7.10 -24.01
CA ALA A 4 -3.79 -8.34 -24.79
C ALA A 4 -4.08 -9.57 -23.91
N ASP A 5 -3.62 -9.54 -22.66
CA ASP A 5 -4.01 -10.49 -21.62
C ASP A 5 -3.89 -9.90 -20.20
N VAL A 6 -4.18 -10.74 -19.19
CA VAL A 6 -4.08 -10.38 -17.78
C VAL A 6 -2.64 -10.09 -17.32
N MET A 7 -1.63 -10.65 -17.99
CA MET A 7 -0.21 -10.48 -17.65
C MET A 7 0.29 -9.11 -18.09
N ASP A 8 -0.17 -8.62 -19.24
CA ASP A 8 0.09 -7.26 -19.71
C ASP A 8 -0.48 -6.22 -18.75
N PHE A 9 -1.73 -6.41 -18.33
CA PHE A 9 -2.37 -5.54 -17.36
C PHE A 9 -1.62 -5.57 -16.01
N ARG A 10 -1.28 -6.76 -15.51
CA ARG A 10 -0.49 -6.92 -14.29
C ARG A 10 0.86 -6.20 -14.38
N THR A 11 1.56 -6.31 -15.50
CA THR A 11 2.87 -5.69 -15.70
C THR A 11 2.77 -4.17 -15.68
N LEU A 12 1.73 -3.61 -16.30
CA LEU A 12 1.47 -2.17 -16.26
C LEU A 12 1.18 -1.70 -14.82
N LEU A 13 0.30 -2.41 -14.11
CA LEU A 13 -0.02 -2.13 -12.71
C LEU A 13 1.20 -2.23 -11.78
N GLN A 14 2.14 -3.13 -12.07
CA GLN A 14 3.39 -3.26 -11.32
C GLN A 14 4.39 -2.13 -11.59
N LYS A 15 4.25 -1.41 -12.70
CA LYS A 15 5.08 -0.23 -13.02
C LYS A 15 4.48 1.06 -12.47
N ASP A 16 3.17 1.09 -12.26
CA ASP A 16 2.47 2.24 -11.69
C ASP A 16 2.72 2.36 -10.17
N GLN A 17 3.46 3.38 -9.76
CA GLN A 17 3.81 3.62 -8.36
C GLN A 17 2.59 3.97 -7.48
N ILE A 18 1.59 4.65 -8.04
CA ILE A 18 0.35 5.01 -7.35
C ILE A 18 -0.46 3.75 -7.10
N PHE A 19 -0.60 2.90 -8.11
CA PHE A 19 -1.29 1.63 -7.97
C PHE A 19 -0.59 0.71 -6.98
N ARG A 20 0.75 0.61 -7.04
CA ARG A 20 1.54 -0.22 -6.12
C ARG A 20 1.30 0.09 -4.65
N THR A 21 1.10 1.35 -4.31
CA THR A 21 0.89 1.79 -2.92
C THR A 21 -0.59 1.91 -2.56
N CYS A 22 -1.52 1.65 -3.48
CA CYS A 22 -2.94 1.94 -3.29
C CYS A 22 -3.54 1.17 -2.10
N VAL A 23 -3.17 -0.10 -1.94
CA VAL A 23 -3.68 -0.95 -0.84
C VAL A 23 -3.14 -0.45 0.49
N ALA A 24 -1.84 -0.11 0.55
CA ALA A 24 -1.23 0.48 1.75
C ALA A 24 -1.91 1.80 2.12
N LYS A 25 -2.16 2.68 1.15
CA LYS A 25 -2.90 3.93 1.36
C LYS A 25 -4.32 3.68 1.88
N LYS A 26 -5.03 2.68 1.36
CA LYS A 26 -6.38 2.34 1.86
C LYS A 26 -6.33 1.84 3.30
N VAL A 27 -5.40 0.94 3.63
CA VAL A 27 -5.20 0.46 5.01
C VAL A 27 -4.90 1.63 5.94
N ILE A 28 -4.00 2.52 5.55
CA ILE A 28 -3.66 3.70 6.33
C ILE A 28 -4.88 4.60 6.48
N ALA A 29 -5.61 4.94 5.41
CA ALA A 29 -6.78 5.83 5.50
C ALA A 29 -7.87 5.28 6.42
N TYR A 30 -8.20 3.99 6.31
CA TYR A 30 -9.17 3.34 7.21
C TYR A 30 -8.68 3.31 8.64
N GLY A 31 -7.41 2.93 8.83
CA GLY A 31 -6.77 2.98 10.12
C GLY A 31 -6.86 4.36 10.73
N LEU A 32 -6.47 5.38 9.95
CA LEU A 32 -6.38 6.80 10.25
C LEU A 32 -7.73 7.47 10.55
N GLY A 33 -8.82 6.98 9.97
CA GLY A 33 -10.12 7.62 10.06
C GLY A 33 -10.16 9.00 9.41
N ARG A 34 -9.17 9.34 8.57
CA ARG A 34 -9.05 10.62 7.87
C ARG A 34 -8.50 10.44 6.45
N ALA A 35 -8.70 11.46 5.63
CA ALA A 35 -8.02 11.58 4.34
C ALA A 35 -6.50 11.65 4.52
N LEU A 36 -5.76 11.08 3.57
CA LEU A 36 -4.30 11.11 3.56
C LEU A 36 -3.78 12.42 3.00
N GLY A 37 -2.71 12.94 3.61
CA GLY A 37 -1.94 14.07 3.12
C GLY A 37 -0.58 13.65 2.58
N SER A 38 0.21 14.62 2.14
CA SER A 38 1.56 14.40 1.59
C SER A 38 2.51 13.69 2.57
N ALA A 39 2.36 13.90 3.87
CA ALA A 39 3.17 13.22 4.90
C ALA A 39 2.90 11.70 4.97
N ASP A 40 1.69 11.26 4.60
CA ASP A 40 1.30 9.85 4.65
C ASP A 40 1.84 9.06 3.44
N GLU A 41 2.27 9.74 2.38
CA GLU A 41 2.83 9.12 1.17
C GLU A 41 4.11 8.33 1.47
N ALA A 42 5.02 8.93 2.25
CA ALA A 42 6.26 8.27 2.66
C ALA A 42 5.97 7.04 3.55
N VAL A 43 4.96 7.14 4.42
CA VAL A 43 4.52 6.03 5.27
C VAL A 43 3.94 4.90 4.42
N ALA A 44 3.08 5.21 3.46
CA ALA A 44 2.49 4.23 2.56
C ALA A 44 3.55 3.50 1.73
N LEU A 45 4.56 4.23 1.24
CA LEU A 45 5.68 3.65 0.51
C LEU A 45 6.52 2.71 1.37
N ALA A 46 6.90 3.15 2.58
CA ALA A 46 7.69 2.33 3.50
C ALA A 46 6.93 1.08 3.95
N LEU A 47 5.63 1.21 4.21
CA LEU A 47 4.76 0.12 4.58
C LEU A 47 4.60 -0.90 3.44
N ASP A 48 4.39 -0.45 2.20
CA ASP A 48 4.31 -1.32 1.00
C ASP A 48 5.62 -2.09 0.79
N GLN A 49 6.76 -1.42 0.86
CA GLN A 49 8.09 -2.04 0.72
C GLN A 49 8.33 -3.10 1.80
N SER A 50 8.06 -2.78 3.06
CA SER A 50 8.18 -3.71 4.18
C SER A 50 7.23 -4.90 4.05
N ASN A 51 6.02 -4.68 3.53
CA ASN A 51 5.05 -5.76 3.30
C ASN A 51 5.50 -6.70 2.17
N LYS A 52 6.02 -6.14 1.07
CA LYS A 52 6.56 -6.94 -0.05
C LYS A 52 7.72 -7.83 0.38
N ALA A 53 8.63 -7.30 1.19
CA ALA A 53 9.73 -8.09 1.76
C ALA A 53 9.24 -9.25 2.65
N ALA A 54 8.03 -9.17 3.21
CA ALA A 54 7.41 -10.19 4.05
C ALA A 54 6.45 -11.14 3.29
N GLY A 55 6.48 -11.14 1.95
CA GLY A 55 5.62 -12.00 1.13
C GLY A 55 4.31 -11.35 0.65
N GLY A 56 4.06 -10.09 1.00
CA GLY A 56 3.08 -9.25 0.31
C GLY A 56 1.60 -9.53 0.60
N SER A 57 1.26 -10.25 1.67
CA SER A 57 -0.14 -10.53 2.01
C SER A 57 -0.86 -9.31 2.61
N LEU A 58 -2.19 -9.25 2.44
CA LEU A 58 -3.02 -8.22 3.08
C LEU A 58 -2.96 -8.32 4.61
N HIS A 59 -2.96 -9.54 5.15
CA HIS A 59 -2.82 -9.79 6.58
C HIS A 59 -1.50 -9.21 7.14
N SER A 60 -0.39 -9.45 6.45
CA SER A 60 0.92 -8.87 6.81
C SER A 60 0.89 -7.34 6.75
N LEU A 61 0.26 -6.77 5.72
CA LEU A 61 0.14 -5.32 5.56
C LEU A 61 -0.59 -4.68 6.74
N ILE A 62 -1.74 -5.23 7.12
CA ILE A 62 -2.55 -4.75 8.24
C ILE A 62 -1.76 -4.88 9.55
N THR A 63 -1.13 -6.02 9.78
CA THR A 63 -0.33 -6.27 10.98
C THR A 63 0.81 -5.26 11.10
N LYS A 64 1.58 -5.05 10.02
CA LYS A 64 2.67 -4.07 9.99
C LYS A 64 2.18 -2.64 10.23
N PHE A 65 1.03 -2.28 9.70
CA PHE A 65 0.44 -0.96 9.91
C PHE A 65 0.01 -0.75 11.37
N ILE A 66 -0.70 -1.71 11.99
CA ILE A 66 -1.12 -1.61 13.40
C ILE A 66 0.09 -1.54 14.34
N LEU A 67 1.19 -2.21 14.00
CA LEU A 67 2.43 -2.16 14.76
C LEU A 67 3.28 -0.90 14.47
N SER A 68 2.92 -0.10 13.46
CA SER A 68 3.68 1.09 13.06
C SER A 68 3.51 2.24 14.06
N PRO A 69 4.53 3.12 14.21
CA PRO A 69 4.40 4.34 14.99
C PRO A 69 3.21 5.20 14.53
N THR A 70 2.97 5.31 13.23
CA THR A 70 1.86 6.08 12.64
C THR A 70 0.48 5.67 13.17
N PHE A 71 0.29 4.38 13.46
CA PHE A 71 -0.95 3.91 14.05
C PHE A 71 -0.99 4.10 15.57
N ARG A 72 0.14 3.91 16.26
CA ARG A 72 0.23 3.94 17.73
C ARG A 72 0.31 5.35 18.32
N SER A 73 0.81 6.33 17.57
CA SER A 73 0.91 7.74 17.99
C SER A 73 -0.38 8.52 17.77
N ARG A 74 -1.51 7.82 17.77
CA ARG A 74 -2.86 8.32 17.53
C ARG A 74 -3.53 8.78 18.81
#